data_AF-A0A447RUS8-F1
#
_entry.id   AF-A0A447RUS8-F1
#
_cell.length_a   1.000
_cell.length_b   1.000
_cell.length_c   1.000
_cell.angle_alpha   90.00
_cell.angle_beta   90.00
_cell.angle_gamma   90.00
#
_symmetry.space_group_name_H-M   'P 1'
#
loop_
_entity.id
_entity.type
_entity.pdbx_description
1 polymer ?
#
loop_
_entity_poly.entity_id
_entity_poly.type
_entity_poly.pdbx_seq_one_letter_code
_entity_poly.pdbx_strand_id
1 'polypeptide(L)'
;MNSLEELTCGLCDNVLIIGARFPLNINRPDVVLVDCLDSEGDNSIQFDHAFAAETACHYLISQGRRQIALIHPQSSGFADQVLLGYKHALEKNFLPFNRNLVFLDNTSPSVAVQELVQ
;
A
#
# COMPACT_ATOMS: atom_id res chain seq x y z
N MET A 1 24.94 -10.74 13.77
CA MET A 1 25.40 -10.69 12.38
C MET A 1 24.17 -10.55 11.53
N ASN A 2 24.08 -9.43 10.80
CA ASN A 2 22.89 -9.08 10.04
C ASN A 2 22.89 -9.96 8.76
N SER A 3 21.79 -10.63 8.42
CA SER A 3 21.72 -11.52 7.24
C SER A 3 22.14 -10.81 5.94
N LEU A 4 22.01 -9.48 5.91
CA LEU A 4 22.50 -8.62 4.84
C LEU A 4 24.04 -8.61 4.73
N GLU A 5 24.76 -8.65 5.85
CA GLU A 5 26.23 -8.69 5.85
C GLU A 5 26.72 -10.02 5.27
N GLU A 6 26.12 -11.16 5.67
CA GLU A 6 26.47 -12.48 5.16
C GLU A 6 26.24 -12.63 3.65
N LEU A 7 25.12 -12.10 3.14
CA LEU A 7 24.83 -12.10 1.69
C LEU A 7 25.84 -11.24 0.90
N THR A 8 26.28 -10.13 1.48
CA THR A 8 27.21 -9.21 0.84
C THR A 8 28.69 -9.60 1.02
N CYS A 9 28.99 -10.67 1.77
CA CYS A 9 30.32 -11.28 1.86
C CYS A 9 30.69 -12.13 0.62
N GLY A 10 30.52 -11.56 -0.58
CA GLY A 10 31.02 -12.13 -1.84
C GLY A 10 30.11 -13.16 -2.53
N LEU A 11 28.87 -13.35 -2.07
CA LEU A 11 27.90 -14.23 -2.73
C LEU A 11 27.08 -13.51 -3.81
N CYS A 12 26.89 -12.20 -3.69
CA CYS A 12 26.17 -11.38 -4.65
C CYS A 12 26.69 -9.93 -4.70
N ASP A 13 26.61 -9.30 -5.88
CA ASP A 13 27.00 -7.90 -6.09
C ASP A 13 25.95 -6.89 -5.64
N ASN A 14 24.66 -7.30 -5.60
CA ASN A 14 23.53 -6.45 -5.22
C ASN A 14 22.44 -7.27 -4.51
N VAL A 15 21.64 -6.60 -3.68
CA VAL A 15 20.51 -7.18 -2.95
C VAL A 15 19.22 -6.47 -3.33
N LEU A 16 18.18 -7.23 -3.67
CA LEU A 16 16.84 -6.73 -3.93
C LEU A 16 15.93 -7.09 -2.76
N ILE A 17 15.28 -6.08 -2.16
CA ILE A 17 14.32 -6.29 -1.07
C ILE A 17 12.96 -5.78 -1.53
N ILE A 18 11.95 -6.64 -1.46
CA ILE A 18 10.61 -6.35 -1.96
C ILE A 18 9.60 -6.46 -0.83
N GLY A 19 8.71 -5.48 -0.70
CA GLY A 19 7.51 -5.62 0.13
C GLY A 19 7.77 -5.63 1.63
N ALA A 20 8.94 -5.20 2.10
CA ALA A 20 9.24 -5.17 3.53
C ALA A 20 8.34 -4.15 4.23
N ARG A 21 7.52 -4.61 5.18
CA ARG A 21 6.58 -3.78 5.97
C ARG A 21 7.08 -3.50 7.39
N PHE A 22 8.39 -3.39 7.53
CA PHE A 22 9.08 -3.06 8.78
C PHE A 22 10.31 -2.20 8.45
N PRO A 23 10.81 -1.42 9.42
CA PRO A 23 11.97 -0.58 9.19
C PRO A 23 13.20 -1.40 8.84
N LEU A 24 13.77 -1.16 7.66
CA LEU A 24 14.97 -1.86 7.21
C LEU A 24 16.25 -1.14 7.64
N ASN A 25 16.22 0.19 7.80
CA ASN A 25 17.37 1.02 8.19
C ASN A 25 18.65 0.68 7.40
N ILE A 26 18.51 0.49 6.08
CA ILE A 26 19.60 0.15 5.16
C ILE A 26 19.99 1.39 4.37
N ASN A 27 21.23 1.85 4.53
CA ASN A 27 21.81 2.92 3.72
C ASN A 27 23.03 2.38 2.96
N ARG A 28 22.75 1.63 1.88
CA ARG A 28 23.76 0.92 1.10
C ARG A 28 23.47 1.05 -0.40
N PRO A 29 24.47 1.41 -1.23
CA PRO A 29 24.26 1.62 -2.66
C PRO A 29 24.04 0.30 -3.44
N ASP A 30 24.42 -0.83 -2.86
CA ASP A 30 24.25 -2.17 -3.42
C ASP A 30 22.90 -2.83 -3.05
N VAL A 31 22.00 -2.07 -2.41
CA VAL A 31 20.67 -2.53 -2.04
C VAL A 31 19.61 -1.71 -2.77
N VAL A 32 18.68 -2.39 -3.43
CA VAL A 32 17.51 -1.77 -4.07
C VAL A 32 16.25 -2.19 -3.32
N LEU A 33 15.44 -1.21 -2.94
CA LEU A 33 14.17 -1.42 -2.24
C LEU A 33 13.00 -1.28 -3.22
N VAL A 34 12.10 -2.26 -3.27
CA VAL A 34 10.91 -2.21 -4.11
C VAL A 34 9.66 -2.31 -3.24
N ASP A 35 8.84 -1.26 -3.24
CA ASP A 35 7.60 -1.19 -2.47
C ASP A 35 7.81 -1.63 -1.01
N CYS A 36 8.82 -1.03 -0.36
CA CYS A 36 9.09 -1.20 1.07
C CYS A 36 8.54 -0.01 1.88
N LEU A 37 8.30 -0.21 3.17
CA LEU A 37 7.75 0.80 4.09
C LEU A 37 8.60 2.08 4.17
N ASP A 38 9.93 1.92 4.25
CA ASP A 38 10.90 3.02 4.43
C ASP A 38 11.75 3.13 3.17
N SER A 39 11.19 3.72 2.12
CA SER A 39 11.82 3.73 0.81
C SER A 39 12.17 5.13 0.30
N GLU A 40 12.25 6.16 1.13
CA GLU A 40 12.53 7.53 0.64
C GLU A 40 14.00 7.76 0.24
N GLY A 41 14.74 6.70 -0.07
CA GLY A 41 16.13 6.77 -0.55
C GLY A 41 16.23 6.66 -2.08
N ASP A 42 17.36 7.11 -2.61
CA ASP A 42 17.64 7.16 -4.06
C ASP A 42 17.57 5.79 -4.76
N ASN A 43 17.85 4.69 -4.03
CA ASN A 43 17.80 3.32 -4.54
C ASN A 43 16.48 2.62 -4.19
N SER A 44 15.37 3.29 -4.49
CA SER A 44 14.05 2.75 -4.27
C SER A 44 13.16 2.84 -5.50
N ILE A 45 12.27 1.85 -5.64
CA ILE A 45 11.20 1.84 -6.63
C ILE A 45 9.90 1.68 -5.86
N GLN A 46 9.00 2.65 -6.00
CA GLN A 46 7.70 2.66 -5.35
C GLN A 46 6.58 2.52 -6.37
N PHE A 47 5.47 1.93 -5.93
CA PHE A 47 4.25 1.99 -6.71
C PHE A 47 3.51 3.29 -6.42
N ASP A 48 2.85 3.83 -7.44
CA ASP A 48 1.87 4.88 -7.22
C ASP A 48 0.59 4.24 -6.65
N HIS A 49 0.53 4.16 -5.33
CA HIS A 49 -0.59 3.52 -4.63
C HIS A 49 -1.89 4.32 -4.79
N ALA A 50 -1.81 5.63 -4.99
CA ALA A 50 -2.96 6.46 -5.28
C ALA A 50 -3.53 6.13 -6.66
N PHE A 51 -2.68 6.06 -7.68
CA PHE A 51 -3.10 5.68 -9.03
C PHE A 51 -3.66 4.25 -9.07
N ALA A 52 -3.04 3.31 -8.35
CA ALA A 52 -3.53 1.94 -8.26
C ALA A 52 -4.93 1.86 -7.63
N ALA A 53 -5.13 2.53 -6.48
CA ALA A 53 -6.43 2.60 -5.81
C ALA A 53 -7.49 3.30 -6.66
N GLU A 54 -7.12 4.40 -7.32
CA GLU A 54 -8.01 5.14 -8.22
C GLU A 54 -8.48 4.27 -9.39
N THR A 55 -7.55 3.54 -10.01
CA THR A 55 -7.82 2.65 -11.15
C THR A 55 -8.76 1.51 -10.75
N ALA A 56 -8.50 0.89 -9.59
CA ALA A 56 -9.36 -0.17 -9.06
C ALA A 56 -10.79 0.32 -8.81
N CYS A 57 -10.93 1.52 -8.24
CA CYS A 57 -12.24 2.12 -7.99
C CYS A 57 -12.96 2.50 -9.29
N HIS A 58 -12.26 3.10 -10.25
CA HIS A 58 -12.80 3.37 -11.58
C HIS A 58 -13.33 2.11 -12.25
N TYR A 59 -12.60 1.00 -12.15
CA TYR A 59 -13.06 -0.27 -12.66
C TYR A 59 -14.39 -0.68 -12.02
N LEU A 60 -14.49 -0.69 -10.68
CA LEU A 60 -15.74 -1.04 -9.99
C LEU A 60 -16.90 -0.11 -10.38
N ILE A 61 -16.63 1.18 -10.53
CA ILE A 61 -17.62 2.18 -10.95
C ILE A 61 -18.07 1.91 -12.40
N SER A 62 -17.16 1.54 -13.30
CA SER A 62 -17.48 1.14 -14.67
C SER A 62 -18.39 -0.09 -14.72
N GLN A 63 -18.28 -0.99 -13.73
CA GLN A 63 -19.16 -2.15 -13.56
C GLN A 63 -20.50 -1.81 -12.88
N GLY A 64 -20.84 -0.52 -12.73
CA GLY A 64 -22.09 -0.06 -12.14
C GLY A 64 -22.11 -0.06 -10.61
N ARG A 65 -20.98 -0.35 -9.94
CA ARG A 65 -20.91 -0.24 -8.47
C ARG A 65 -20.84 1.23 -8.07
N ARG A 66 -21.53 1.58 -7.00
CA ARG A 66 -21.67 2.98 -6.53
C ARG A 66 -21.43 3.12 -5.02
N GLN A 67 -21.66 2.04 -4.27
CA GLN A 67 -21.31 1.92 -2.86
C GLN A 67 -20.09 1.00 -2.77
N ILE A 68 -18.92 1.57 -2.53
CA ILE A 68 -17.64 0.86 -2.52
C ILE A 68 -17.05 1.05 -1.12
N ALA A 69 -16.73 -0.04 -0.43
CA ALA A 69 -16.00 0.03 0.83
C ALA A 69 -14.50 -0.04 0.57
N LEU A 70 -13.74 0.78 1.30
CA LEU A 70 -12.28 0.73 1.32
C LEU A 70 -11.83 0.15 2.66
N ILE A 71 -11.12 -0.97 2.61
CA ILE A 71 -10.43 -1.54 3.77
C ILE A 71 -8.94 -1.33 3.55
N HIS A 72 -8.28 -0.60 4.44
CA HIS A 72 -6.83 -0.42 4.37
C HIS A 72 -6.19 -0.47 5.77
N PRO A 73 -5.07 -1.21 5.94
CA PRO A 73 -4.42 -1.30 7.25
C PRO A 73 -3.70 0.00 7.60
N GLN A 74 -3.76 0.38 8.88
CA GLN A 74 -3.15 1.62 9.37
C GLN A 74 -1.60 1.55 9.35
N SER A 75 -1.03 0.34 9.36
CA SER A 75 0.41 0.08 9.41
C SER A 75 1.12 0.15 8.05
N SER A 76 0.39 0.26 6.95
CA SER A 76 1.01 0.45 5.64
C SER A 76 1.36 1.92 5.45
N GLY A 77 2.64 2.25 5.28
CA GLY A 77 3.11 3.62 4.95
C GLY A 77 2.52 4.23 3.67
N PHE A 78 1.70 3.49 2.94
CA PHE A 78 0.94 3.92 1.76
C PHE A 78 -0.57 4.12 2.00
N ALA A 79 -1.04 3.99 3.25
CA ALA A 79 -2.45 4.12 3.62
C ALA A 79 -3.08 5.43 3.13
N ASP A 80 -2.35 6.54 3.29
CA ASP A 80 -2.83 7.86 2.85
C ASP A 80 -2.93 7.97 1.33
N GLN A 81 -1.98 7.38 0.59
CA GLN A 81 -2.03 7.35 -0.88
C GLN A 81 -3.21 6.51 -1.38
N VAL A 82 -3.46 5.36 -0.77
CA VAL A 82 -4.62 4.51 -1.12
C VAL A 82 -5.94 5.26 -0.85
N LEU A 83 -6.06 5.92 0.30
CA LEU A 83 -7.23 6.74 0.63
C LEU A 83 -7.39 7.91 -0.35
N LEU A 84 -6.30 8.53 -0.78
CA LEU A 84 -6.30 9.60 -1.78
C LEU A 84 -6.83 9.10 -3.13
N GLY A 85 -6.31 7.98 -3.63
CA GLY A 85 -6.75 7.36 -4.88
C GLY A 85 -8.24 6.97 -4.87
N TYR A 86 -8.71 6.42 -3.75
CA TYR A 86 -10.12 6.13 -3.53
C TYR A 86 -10.98 7.39 -3.63
N LYS A 87 -10.60 8.48 -2.94
CA LYS A 87 -11.31 9.77 -3.01
C LYS A 87 -11.34 10.33 -4.44
N HIS A 88 -10.20 10.33 -5.13
CA HIS A 88 -10.13 10.82 -6.52
C HIS A 88 -11.09 10.07 -7.45
N ALA A 89 -11.17 8.75 -7.33
CA ALA A 89 -12.09 7.97 -8.17
C ALA A 89 -13.55 8.31 -7.88
N LEU A 90 -13.94 8.49 -6.62
CA LEU A 90 -15.30 8.91 -6.27
C LEU A 90 -15.61 10.30 -6.83
N GLU A 91 -14.72 11.26 -6.61
CA GLU A 91 -14.89 12.65 -7.07
C GLU A 91 -15.02 12.73 -8.59
N LYS A 92 -14.14 12.07 -9.35
CA LYS A 92 -14.18 12.04 -10.82
C LYS A 92 -15.45 11.43 -11.39
N ASN A 93 -16.14 10.59 -10.61
CA ASN A 93 -17.38 9.93 -11.01
C ASN A 93 -18.61 10.49 -10.29
N PHE A 94 -18.50 11.66 -9.64
CA PHE A 94 -19.58 12.35 -8.92
C PHE A 94 -20.24 11.49 -7.84
N LEU A 95 -19.47 10.62 -7.19
CA LEU A 95 -19.94 9.82 -6.04
C LEU A 95 -19.56 10.53 -4.73
N PRO A 96 -20.49 10.61 -3.76
CA PRO A 96 -20.18 11.22 -2.48
C PRO A 96 -19.21 10.35 -1.69
N PHE A 97 -18.19 10.97 -1.10
CA PHE A 97 -17.32 10.29 -0.15
C PHE A 97 -18.10 9.98 1.13
N ASN A 98 -18.18 8.69 1.49
CA ASN A 98 -18.80 8.23 2.73
C ASN A 98 -17.73 7.65 3.66
N ARG A 99 -17.49 8.32 4.80
CA ARG A 99 -16.51 7.87 5.79
C ARG A 99 -16.89 6.54 6.45
N ASN A 100 -18.17 6.21 6.52
CA ASN A 100 -18.65 4.94 7.08
C ASN A 100 -18.31 3.74 6.19
N LEU A 101 -17.82 3.98 4.96
CA LEU A 101 -17.33 2.95 4.04
C LEU A 101 -15.80 2.84 4.06
N VAL A 102 -15.10 3.52 4.99
CA VAL A 102 -13.64 3.47 5.11
C VAL A 102 -13.27 2.80 6.42
N PHE A 103 -12.65 1.63 6.34
CA PHE A 103 -12.26 0.80 7.46
C PHE A 103 -10.74 0.78 7.59
N LEU A 104 -10.25 1.28 8.71
CA LEU A 104 -8.85 1.26 9.12
C LEU A 104 -8.61 -0.02 9.91
N ASP A 105 -7.82 -0.95 9.38
CA ASP A 105 -7.62 -2.25 10.01
C ASP A 105 -6.77 -2.11 11.29
N ASN A 106 -7.43 -2.06 12.45
CA ASN A 106 -6.90 -2.51 13.74
C ASN A 106 -7.63 -3.81 14.19
N THR A 107 -8.43 -4.41 13.31
CA THR A 107 -9.38 -5.47 13.66
C THR A 107 -9.51 -6.41 12.47
N SER A 108 -8.92 -7.60 12.63
CA SER A 108 -8.82 -8.71 11.67
C SER A 108 -9.83 -8.67 10.50
N PRO A 109 -9.45 -9.06 9.27
CA PRO A 109 -10.31 -9.04 8.08
C PRO A 109 -11.73 -9.60 8.31
N SER A 110 -11.86 -10.60 9.17
CA SER A 110 -13.13 -11.20 9.60
C SER A 110 -14.09 -10.19 10.25
N VAL A 111 -13.58 -9.30 11.10
CA VAL A 111 -14.36 -8.25 11.79
C VAL A 111 -14.78 -7.15 10.82
N ALA A 112 -13.90 -6.73 9.91
CA ALA A 112 -14.24 -5.75 8.88
C ALA A 112 -15.35 -6.26 7.95
N VAL A 113 -15.31 -7.54 7.58
CA VAL A 113 -16.40 -8.17 6.81
C VAL A 113 -17.68 -8.28 7.65
N GLN A 114 -17.57 -8.55 8.94
CA GLN A 114 -18.73 -8.68 9.83
C GLN A 114 -19.45 -7.35 10.08
N GLU A 115 -18.73 -6.23 10.16
CA GLU A 115 -19.34 -4.89 10.20
C GLU A 115 -20.06 -4.49 8.91
N LEU A 116 -19.67 -5.04 7.75
CA LEU A 116 -20.34 -4.78 6.47
C LEU A 116 -21.67 -5.54 6.29
N VAL A 117 -21.95 -6.55 7.13
CA VAL A 117 -23.12 -7.45 7.00
C VAL A 117 -24.20 -7.17 8.07
N GLN A 118 -23.95 -6.26 9.02
CA GLN A 118 -24.96 -5.79 10.00
C GLN A 118 -25.75 -4.60 9.47
#